data_AF-A0A2U1L412-F1
#
_entry.id   AF-A0A2U1L412-F1
#
_cell.length_a   1.000
_cell.length_b   1.000
_cell.length_c   1.000
_cell.angle_alpha   90.00
_cell.angle_beta   90.00
_cell.angle_gamma   90.00
#
_symmetry.space_group_name_H-M   'P 1'
#
loop_
_entity.id
_entity.type
_entity.pdbx_description
1 polymer ?
#
loop_
_entity_poly.entity_id
_entity_poly.type
_entity_poly.pdbx_seq_one_letter_code
_entity_poly.pdbx_strand_id
1 'polypeptide(L)'
;MPFMAGGSYLHMVNVTPYNGFTYDNIIGIKVSSTFLDENGTRHTTADLLHYANPKGLSVLLHATFHKILYKRIGKLRPLAYGVAFEDSLGNKHRAYLEGGKKDEIILSAGALASPRLLMLSGICPRKQLDGLKIKVVLEKSFIGQGMAHNLVNAVFIPSPTTANLSRVKIVSFTWFGSYVEAVGGFNFIFAPSPNYEGFSPFLTS
;
A
#
# COMPACT_ATOMS: atom_id res chain seq x y z
N MET A 1 -8.45 -16.91 22.15
CA MET A 1 -9.60 -16.15 22.70
C MET A 1 -9.53 -14.72 22.19
N PRO A 2 -10.58 -14.15 21.54
CA PRO A 2 -10.48 -12.79 21.03
C PRO A 2 -10.68 -11.78 22.16
N PHE A 3 -9.66 -10.95 22.41
CA PHE A 3 -9.72 -9.79 23.30
C PHE A 3 -10.72 -8.76 22.75
N MET A 4 -11.99 -8.89 23.13
CA MET A 4 -13.10 -7.96 22.84
C MET A 4 -13.16 -6.79 23.84
N ALA A 5 -12.06 -6.09 24.11
CA ALA A 5 -12.05 -5.10 25.18
C ALA A 5 -12.40 -3.66 24.76
N GLY A 6 -12.69 -3.37 23.49
CA GLY A 6 -12.97 -1.96 23.12
C GLY A 6 -13.92 -1.71 21.97
N GLY A 7 -14.74 -2.69 21.56
CA GLY A 7 -15.96 -2.39 20.79
C GLY A 7 -17.06 -1.83 21.70
N SER A 8 -16.97 -2.12 23.00
CA SER A 8 -17.89 -1.73 24.07
C SER A 8 -17.99 -0.21 24.26
N TYR A 9 -16.91 0.55 24.11
CA TYR A 9 -16.94 2.00 24.36
C TYR A 9 -17.71 2.81 23.31
N LEU A 10 -17.74 2.35 22.05
CA LEU A 10 -18.47 3.03 20.97
C LEU A 10 -19.96 2.65 20.93
N HIS A 11 -20.28 1.41 21.33
CA HIS A 11 -21.66 1.03 21.63
C HIS A 11 -22.21 1.82 22.82
N MET A 12 -21.37 2.14 23.81
CA MET A 12 -21.72 2.98 24.96
C MET A 12 -22.09 4.43 24.60
N VAL A 13 -21.64 4.96 23.46
CA VAL A 13 -21.99 6.31 22.98
C VAL A 13 -23.08 6.29 21.89
N ASN A 14 -23.83 5.19 21.76
CA ASN A 14 -25.01 5.05 20.89
C ASN A 14 -24.78 5.31 19.40
N VAL A 15 -23.55 5.11 18.90
CA VAL A 15 -23.26 5.19 17.46
C VAL A 15 -23.74 3.89 16.81
N THR A 16 -24.63 3.99 15.81
CA THR A 16 -25.27 2.85 15.15
C THR A 16 -25.19 2.98 13.62
N PRO A 17 -25.23 1.86 12.86
CA PRO A 17 -25.25 0.47 13.34
C PRO A 17 -23.85 -0.02 13.77
N TYR A 18 -23.80 -0.91 14.77
CA TYR A 18 -22.59 -1.68 15.10
C TYR A 18 -22.66 -3.03 14.40
N ASN A 19 -21.75 -3.27 13.46
CA ASN A 19 -21.76 -4.44 12.59
C ASN A 19 -20.84 -5.57 13.06
N GLY A 20 -20.24 -5.44 14.25
CA GLY A 20 -19.32 -6.47 14.77
C GLY A 20 -18.07 -6.63 13.91
N PHE A 21 -17.56 -7.87 13.83
CA PHE A 21 -16.42 -8.21 12.99
C PHE A 21 -16.88 -8.52 11.56
N THR A 22 -16.32 -7.81 10.57
CA THR A 22 -16.57 -8.12 9.16
C THR A 22 -15.41 -7.66 8.28
N TYR A 23 -15.21 -8.35 7.15
CA TYR A 23 -14.31 -7.93 6.09
C TYR A 23 -14.95 -6.87 5.18
N ASP A 24 -16.28 -6.82 5.12
CA ASP A 24 -17.02 -5.99 4.18
C ASP A 24 -16.97 -4.50 4.56
N ASN A 25 -16.95 -3.64 3.54
CA ASN A 25 -16.99 -2.18 3.70
C ASN A 25 -18.45 -1.71 3.80
N ILE A 26 -19.03 -1.86 4.99
CA ILE A 26 -20.42 -1.52 5.29
C ILE A 26 -20.52 -0.31 6.22
N ILE A 27 -21.56 0.51 6.01
CA ILE A 27 -21.84 1.72 6.80
C ILE A 27 -22.04 1.34 8.28
N GLY A 28 -21.45 2.13 9.18
CA GLY A 28 -21.49 1.91 10.63
C GLY A 28 -20.15 1.47 11.21
N ILE A 29 -20.16 1.08 12.49
CA ILE A 29 -18.96 0.67 13.23
C ILE A 29 -18.64 -0.78 12.97
N LYS A 30 -17.36 -1.12 12.79
CA LYS A 30 -16.90 -2.50 12.69
C LYS A 30 -15.56 -2.76 13.37
N VAL A 31 -15.26 -4.03 13.54
CA VAL A 31 -13.92 -4.53 13.83
C VAL A 31 -13.41 -5.21 12.56
N SER A 32 -12.19 -4.88 12.13
CA SER A 32 -11.57 -5.54 10.97
C SER A 32 -10.42 -6.44 11.40
N SER A 33 -9.98 -7.28 10.47
CA SER A 33 -8.84 -8.16 10.67
C SER A 33 -7.52 -7.38 10.70
N THR A 34 -6.47 -8.05 11.16
CA THR A 34 -5.10 -7.54 11.10
C THR A 34 -4.23 -8.61 10.44
N PHE A 35 -3.12 -8.19 9.84
CA PHE A 35 -2.08 -9.10 9.33
C PHE A 35 -1.15 -9.60 10.45
N LEU A 36 -1.66 -9.68 11.69
CA LEU A 36 -0.90 -10.14 12.86
C LEU A 36 -1.52 -11.45 13.36
N ASP A 37 -0.69 -12.45 13.64
CA ASP A 37 -1.13 -13.71 14.25
C ASP A 37 -1.44 -13.56 15.76
N GLU A 38 -1.75 -14.67 16.42
CA GLU A 38 -2.02 -14.73 17.85
C GLU A 38 -0.80 -14.40 18.73
N ASN A 39 0.41 -14.59 18.19
CA ASN A 39 1.68 -14.26 18.85
C ASN A 39 2.12 -12.80 18.59
N GLY A 40 1.36 -12.05 17.77
CA GLY A 40 1.70 -10.69 17.37
C GLY A 40 2.70 -10.60 16.22
N THR A 41 3.01 -11.70 15.55
CA THR A 41 3.87 -11.76 14.36
C THR A 41 3.13 -11.22 13.15
N ARG A 42 3.78 -10.35 12.38
CA ARG A 42 3.23 -9.86 11.11
C ARG A 42 3.45 -10.87 9.99
N HIS A 43 2.37 -11.23 9.31
CA HIS A 43 2.38 -11.99 8.08
C HIS A 43 2.33 -11.06 6.86
N THR A 44 3.11 -11.36 5.83
CA THR A 44 3.19 -10.54 4.62
C THR A 44 3.02 -11.39 3.37
N THR A 45 2.89 -10.76 2.20
CA THR A 45 2.82 -11.49 0.92
C THR A 45 4.05 -12.37 0.66
N ALA A 46 5.20 -12.08 1.30
CA ALA A 46 6.39 -12.92 1.20
C ALA A 46 6.16 -14.34 1.74
N ASP A 47 5.24 -14.51 2.69
CA ASP A 47 4.90 -15.83 3.25
C ASP A 47 4.32 -16.77 2.19
N LEU A 48 3.71 -16.22 1.13
CA LEU A 48 3.21 -17.02 0.01
C LEU A 48 4.33 -17.71 -0.78
N LEU A 49 5.56 -17.21 -0.72
CA LEU A 49 6.72 -17.85 -1.34
C LEU A 49 7.02 -19.21 -0.72
N HIS A 50 6.59 -19.46 0.52
CA HIS A 50 6.72 -20.76 1.18
C HIS A 50 5.99 -21.88 0.41
N TYR A 51 4.90 -21.53 -0.28
CA TYR A 51 4.09 -22.48 -1.07
C TYR A 51 4.54 -22.58 -2.54
N ALA A 52 5.53 -21.80 -2.97
CA ALA A 52 6.02 -21.83 -4.34
C ALA A 52 6.91 -23.06 -4.60
N ASN A 53 6.93 -23.53 -5.85
CA ASN A 53 7.90 -24.55 -6.26
C ASN A 53 9.30 -23.91 -6.40
N PRO A 54 10.27 -24.24 -5.53
CA PRO A 54 11.58 -23.57 -5.53
C PRO A 54 12.40 -23.89 -6.79
N LYS A 55 12.11 -24.98 -7.50
CA LYS A 55 12.79 -25.31 -8.77
C LYS A 55 12.27 -24.49 -9.95
N GLY A 56 11.08 -23.90 -9.83
CA GLY A 56 10.44 -23.11 -10.88
C GLY A 56 10.43 -21.60 -10.59
N LEU A 57 11.05 -21.17 -9.49
CA LEU A 57 11.04 -19.77 -9.06
C LEU A 57 12.44 -19.33 -8.65
N SER A 58 12.90 -18.23 -9.22
CA SER A 58 14.09 -17.52 -8.79
C SER A 58 13.71 -16.12 -8.34
N VAL A 59 14.14 -15.73 -7.14
CA VAL A 59 13.90 -14.40 -6.57
C VAL A 59 15.22 -13.66 -6.50
N LEU A 60 15.31 -12.56 -7.24
CA LEU A 60 16.48 -11.68 -7.25
C LEU A 60 16.20 -10.48 -6.33
N LEU A 61 16.86 -10.45 -5.18
CA LEU A 61 16.85 -9.30 -4.28
C LEU A 61 17.90 -8.27 -4.73
N HIS A 62 17.69 -7.00 -4.36
CA HIS A 62 18.58 -5.89 -4.73
C HIS A 62 18.80 -5.76 -6.24
N ALA A 63 17.77 -6.08 -7.03
CA ALA A 63 17.75 -5.95 -8.48
C ALA A 63 16.87 -4.75 -8.88
N THR A 64 17.48 -3.60 -9.17
CA THR A 64 16.75 -2.39 -9.57
C THR A 64 16.42 -2.46 -11.05
N PHE A 65 15.14 -2.69 -11.36
CA PHE A 65 14.62 -2.72 -12.72
C PHE A 65 14.73 -1.35 -13.40
N HIS A 66 15.18 -1.33 -14.66
CA HIS A 66 15.34 -0.12 -15.46
C HIS A 66 14.30 0.02 -16.57
N LYS A 67 14.19 -1.00 -17.43
CA LYS A 67 13.28 -0.97 -18.58
C LYS A 67 13.00 -2.35 -19.16
N ILE A 68 11.87 -2.43 -19.87
CA ILE A 68 11.51 -3.57 -20.71
C ILE A 68 12.23 -3.43 -22.07
N LEU A 69 12.66 -4.56 -22.62
CA LEU A 69 13.26 -4.67 -23.94
C LEU A 69 12.21 -5.16 -24.95
N TYR A 70 12.13 -4.49 -26.09
CA TYR A 70 11.14 -4.79 -27.13
C TYR A 70 11.77 -5.07 -28.47
N LYS A 71 11.17 -6.00 -29.21
CA LYS A 71 11.47 -6.26 -30.62
C LYS A 71 10.26 -5.93 -31.47
N ARG A 72 10.50 -5.34 -32.64
CA ARG A 72 9.47 -5.06 -33.64
C ARG A 72 9.70 -5.99 -34.82
N ILE A 73 9.01 -7.13 -34.82
CA ILE A 73 9.08 -8.12 -35.90
C ILE A 73 7.79 -8.04 -36.69
N GLY A 74 7.78 -7.35 -37.84
CA GLY A 74 6.68 -7.33 -38.83
C GLY A 74 5.27 -6.95 -38.33
N LYS A 75 5.10 -6.70 -37.03
CA LYS A 75 3.83 -6.48 -36.34
C LYS A 75 3.65 -5.02 -36.01
N LEU A 76 2.39 -4.57 -36.07
CA LEU A 76 1.93 -3.29 -35.54
C LEU A 76 2.21 -3.10 -34.04
N ARG A 77 2.35 -4.21 -33.28
CA ARG A 77 2.54 -4.18 -31.82
C ARG A 77 3.96 -4.60 -31.42
N PRO A 78 4.63 -3.84 -30.53
CA PRO A 78 5.94 -4.23 -29.99
C PRO A 78 5.81 -5.49 -29.13
N LEU A 79 6.76 -6.41 -29.27
CA LEU A 79 6.82 -7.63 -28.47
C LEU A 79 7.89 -7.49 -27.41
N ALA A 80 7.51 -7.56 -26.14
CA ALA A 80 8.45 -7.61 -25.03
C ALA A 80 9.19 -8.96 -25.06
N TYR A 81 10.51 -8.94 -24.85
CA TYR A 81 11.33 -10.17 -24.90
C TYR A 81 12.34 -10.28 -23.77
N GLY A 82 12.51 -9.22 -22.97
CA GLY A 82 13.41 -9.23 -21.84
C GLY A 82 13.33 -7.95 -21.03
N VAL A 83 14.16 -7.88 -20.00
CA VAL A 83 14.25 -6.77 -19.06
C VAL A 83 15.70 -6.42 -18.80
N ALA A 84 15.97 -5.16 -18.51
CA ALA A 84 17.28 -4.70 -18.02
C ALA A 84 17.14 -4.25 -16.56
N PHE A 85 18.09 -4.67 -15.72
CA PHE A 85 18.14 -4.32 -14.31
C PHE A 85 19.60 -4.13 -13.87
N GLU A 86 19.78 -3.62 -12.66
CA GLU A 86 21.08 -3.37 -12.05
C GLU A 86 21.14 -4.05 -10.69
N ASP A 87 22.29 -4.62 -10.32
CA ASP A 87 22.51 -5.20 -9.00
C ASP A 87 23.00 -4.16 -7.98
N SER A 88 23.14 -4.58 -6.72
CA SER A 88 23.64 -3.71 -5.64
C SER A 88 25.05 -3.14 -5.85
N LEU A 89 25.85 -3.72 -6.75
CA LEU A 89 27.21 -3.26 -7.07
C LEU A 89 27.23 -2.31 -8.28
N GLY A 90 26.07 -2.00 -8.86
CA GLY A 90 25.95 -1.15 -10.04
C GLY A 90 26.17 -1.89 -11.37
N ASN A 91 26.30 -3.21 -11.36
CA ASN A 91 26.48 -3.98 -12.60
C ASN A 91 25.14 -4.11 -13.32
N LYS A 92 25.17 -3.91 -14.64
CA LYS A 92 24.00 -3.99 -15.49
C LYS A 92 23.78 -5.41 -16.00
N HIS A 93 22.58 -5.91 -15.78
CA HIS A 93 22.15 -7.25 -16.13
C HIS A 93 20.96 -7.23 -17.08
N ARG A 94 20.74 -8.37 -17.73
CA ARG A 94 19.56 -8.59 -18.58
C ARG A 94 19.01 -9.99 -18.35
N ALA A 95 17.68 -10.08 -18.32
CA ALA A 95 16.96 -11.34 -18.32
C ALA A 95 16.04 -11.39 -19.54
N TYR A 96 15.91 -12.56 -20.16
CA TYR A 96 15.18 -12.76 -21.41
C TYR A 96 14.15 -13.88 -21.26
N LEU A 97 13.06 -13.77 -22.02
CA LEU A 97 12.11 -14.87 -22.19
C LEU A 97 12.73 -15.96 -23.09
N GLU A 98 12.38 -17.21 -22.84
CA GLU A 98 12.83 -18.36 -23.66
C GLU A 98 12.16 -18.35 -25.05
N GLY A 99 11.03 -17.64 -25.20
CA GLY A 99 10.33 -17.46 -26.46
C GLY A 99 9.14 -18.40 -26.65
N GLY A 100 8.70 -19.06 -25.58
CA GLY A 100 7.46 -19.82 -25.53
C GLY A 100 6.24 -18.93 -25.81
N LYS A 101 5.17 -19.53 -26.36
CA LYS A 101 3.94 -18.80 -26.70
C LYS A 101 3.22 -18.20 -25.48
N LYS A 102 3.52 -18.69 -24.28
CA LYS A 102 2.93 -18.27 -22.99
C LYS A 102 3.92 -17.48 -22.13
N ASP A 103 5.09 -17.15 -22.67
CA ASP A 103 6.10 -16.41 -21.93
C ASP A 103 5.70 -14.93 -21.88
N GLU A 104 5.69 -14.36 -20.68
CA GLU A 104 5.21 -13.01 -20.45
C GLU A 104 6.11 -12.25 -19.48
N ILE A 105 6.11 -10.93 -19.60
CA ILE A 105 6.72 -10.02 -18.63
C ILE A 105 5.58 -9.33 -17.89
N ILE A 106 5.47 -9.61 -16.60
CA ILE A 106 4.46 -9.03 -15.73
C ILE A 106 5.10 -7.92 -14.89
N LEU A 107 4.51 -6.73 -14.91
CA LEU A 107 5.00 -5.58 -14.17
C LEU A 107 4.16 -5.35 -12.91
N SER A 108 4.68 -5.79 -11.76
CA SER A 108 4.02 -5.69 -10.45
C SER A 108 4.76 -4.74 -9.49
N ALA A 109 5.19 -3.57 -9.99
CA ALA A 109 6.01 -2.61 -9.23
C ALA A 109 5.19 -1.60 -8.38
N GLY A 110 3.87 -1.78 -8.28
CA GLY A 110 2.98 -0.90 -7.53
C GLY A 110 2.53 0.37 -8.30
N ALA A 111 1.56 1.09 -7.74
CA ALA A 111 0.86 2.18 -8.43
C ALA A 111 1.75 3.35 -8.86
N LEU A 112 2.86 3.59 -8.15
CA LEU A 112 3.81 4.66 -8.47
C LEU A 112 4.89 4.22 -9.46
N ALA A 113 5.53 3.07 -9.20
CA ALA A 113 6.67 2.65 -10.01
C ALA A 113 6.26 1.99 -11.33
N SER A 114 5.16 1.22 -11.39
CA SER A 114 4.70 0.60 -12.64
C SER A 114 4.50 1.60 -13.79
N PRO A 115 3.74 2.70 -13.65
CA PRO A 115 3.59 3.67 -14.76
C PRO A 115 4.91 4.36 -15.12
N ARG A 116 5.77 4.65 -14.13
CA ARG A 116 7.10 5.22 -14.37
C ARG A 116 7.98 4.27 -15.18
N LEU A 117 7.98 2.99 -14.85
CA LEU A 117 8.77 1.98 -15.54
C LEU A 117 8.27 1.73 -16.97
N LEU A 118 6.96 1.78 -17.21
CA LEU A 118 6.39 1.77 -18.57
C LEU A 118 6.86 2.98 -19.39
N MET A 119 6.88 4.17 -18.79
CA MET A 119 7.38 5.39 -19.43
C MET A 119 8.87 5.29 -19.77
N LEU A 120 9.71 4.85 -18.83
CA LEU A 120 11.15 4.59 -19.06
C LEU A 120 11.39 3.50 -20.12
N SER A 121 10.42 2.62 -20.31
CA SER A 121 10.39 1.60 -21.35
C SER A 121 9.82 2.09 -22.69
N GLY A 122 9.50 3.38 -22.82
CA GLY A 122 8.98 3.99 -24.04
C GLY A 122 7.48 3.81 -24.27
N ILE A 123 6.71 3.48 -23.23
CA ILE A 123 5.24 3.37 -23.26
C ILE A 123 4.62 4.53 -22.48
N CYS A 124 4.25 5.60 -23.18
CA CYS A 124 3.65 6.82 -22.62
C CYS A 124 3.13 7.73 -23.75
N PRO A 125 2.45 8.86 -23.47
CA PRO A 125 2.14 9.87 -24.48
C PRO A 125 3.43 10.37 -25.14
N ARG A 126 3.43 10.55 -26.46
CA ARG A 126 4.65 10.90 -27.23
C ARG A 126 5.29 12.20 -26.74
N LYS A 127 4.48 13.25 -26.51
CA LYS A 127 4.95 14.56 -26.03
C LYS A 127 5.80 14.44 -24.75
N GLN A 128 5.42 13.55 -23.84
CA GLN A 128 6.15 13.34 -22.59
C GLN A 128 7.46 12.57 -22.80
N LEU A 129 7.45 11.56 -23.68
CA LEU A 129 8.64 10.80 -24.04
C LEU A 129 9.67 11.66 -24.78
N ASP A 130 9.21 12.51 -25.70
CA ASP A 130 10.06 13.42 -26.46
C ASP A 130 10.77 14.42 -25.53
N GLY A 131 10.06 14.98 -24.55
CA GLY A 131 10.64 15.86 -23.53
C GLY A 131 11.72 15.19 -22.66
N LEU A 132 11.65 13.87 -22.48
CA LEU A 132 12.63 13.08 -21.73
C LEU A 132 13.70 12.42 -22.63
N LYS A 133 13.67 12.69 -23.95
CA LYS A 133 14.55 12.05 -24.95
C LYS A 133 14.46 10.52 -24.94
N ILE A 134 13.28 9.97 -24.64
CA ILE A 134 13.02 8.53 -24.63
C ILE A 134 12.42 8.11 -25.97
N LYS A 135 12.97 7.07 -26.60
CA LYS A 135 12.43 6.51 -27.83
C LYS A 135 11.03 5.94 -27.59
N VAL A 136 10.05 6.41 -28.36
CA VAL A 136 8.67 5.91 -28.32
C VAL A 136 8.61 4.46 -28.83
N VAL A 137 8.16 3.55 -27.97
CA VAL A 137 7.88 2.15 -28.30
C VAL A 137 6.40 1.99 -28.65
N LEU A 138 5.53 2.50 -27.77
CA LEU A 138 4.08 2.47 -27.93
C LEU A 138 3.46 3.70 -27.27
N GLU A 139 2.70 4.48 -28.03
CA GLU A 139 2.01 5.64 -27.49
C GLU A 139 0.73 5.24 -26.76
N LYS A 140 0.61 5.64 -25.49
CA LYS A 140 -0.58 5.38 -24.64
C LYS A 140 -0.88 6.59 -23.75
N SER A 141 -2.06 7.17 -23.92
CA SER A 141 -2.49 8.41 -23.27
C SER A 141 -2.72 8.29 -21.76
N PHE A 142 -3.08 7.11 -21.27
CA PHE A 142 -3.51 6.88 -19.89
C PHE A 142 -2.40 6.43 -18.94
N ILE A 143 -1.15 6.27 -19.41
CA ILE A 143 -0.05 5.86 -18.53
C ILE A 143 0.26 6.97 -17.53
N GLY A 144 0.24 6.63 -16.24
CA GLY A 144 0.48 7.57 -15.14
C GLY A 144 -0.69 8.50 -14.83
N GLN A 145 -1.85 8.31 -15.47
CA GLN A 145 -3.07 9.08 -15.20
C GLN A 145 -3.95 8.37 -14.18
N GLY A 146 -4.86 9.11 -13.54
CA GLY A 146 -5.84 8.54 -12.60
C GLY A 146 -5.23 8.06 -11.27
N MET A 147 -4.05 8.55 -10.91
CA MET A 147 -3.47 8.28 -9.59
C MET A 147 -4.34 8.94 -8.52
N ALA A 148 -4.77 8.13 -7.56
CA ALA A 148 -5.56 8.58 -6.42
C ALA A 148 -4.89 8.14 -5.12
N HIS A 149 -5.05 8.96 -4.09
CA HIS A 149 -4.69 8.62 -2.72
C HIS A 149 -5.78 9.14 -1.79
N ASN A 150 -6.08 8.39 -0.75
CA ASN A 150 -7.05 8.82 0.26
C ASN A 150 -6.39 9.87 1.14
N LEU A 151 -7.11 10.95 1.42
CA LEU A 151 -6.66 11.94 2.40
C LEU A 151 -6.81 11.37 3.80
N VAL A 152 -5.78 11.52 4.62
CA VAL A 152 -5.79 11.11 6.04
C VAL A 152 -5.74 12.38 6.88
N ASN A 153 -6.77 12.57 7.71
CA ASN A 153 -6.80 13.61 8.73
C ASN A 153 -6.78 12.94 10.10
N ALA A 154 -6.03 13.50 11.04
CA ALA A 154 -5.91 12.99 12.40
C ALA A 154 -6.44 14.02 13.39
N VAL A 155 -7.26 13.56 14.34
CA VAL A 155 -7.69 14.33 15.50
C VAL A 155 -7.13 13.65 16.74
N PHE A 156 -6.40 14.42 17.55
CA PHE A 156 -5.84 13.93 18.80
C PHE A 156 -6.73 14.38 19.96
N ILE A 157 -7.24 13.42 20.72
CA ILE A 157 -8.06 13.67 21.90
C ILE A 157 -7.21 13.31 23.12
N PRO A 158 -6.73 14.28 23.92
CA PRO A 158 -5.99 13.99 25.14
C PRO A 158 -6.91 13.34 26.18
N SER A 159 -6.38 12.35 26.91
CA SER A 159 -7.08 11.71 28.03
C SER A 159 -6.39 12.07 29.34
N PRO A 160 -7.11 12.57 30.36
CA PRO A 160 -6.53 12.87 31.67
C PRO A 160 -6.18 11.60 32.46
N THR A 161 -6.72 10.45 32.06
CA THR A 161 -6.42 9.16 32.65
C THR A 161 -5.71 8.25 31.65
N THR A 162 -4.84 7.38 32.17
CA THR A 162 -4.15 6.38 31.35
C THR A 162 -5.18 5.44 30.73
N ALA A 163 -5.34 5.51 29.41
CA ALA A 163 -6.16 4.58 28.66
C ALA A 163 -5.33 3.33 28.29
N ASN A 164 -5.97 2.15 28.31
CA ASN A 164 -5.34 0.94 27.80
C ASN A 164 -5.03 1.09 26.31
N LEU A 165 -3.84 0.61 25.91
CA LEU A 165 -3.45 0.53 24.49
C LEU A 165 -4.50 -0.28 23.72
N SER A 166 -5.06 0.32 22.69
CA SER A 166 -5.97 -0.35 21.78
C SER A 166 -5.33 -0.57 20.41
N ARG A 167 -5.76 -1.62 19.69
CA ARG A 167 -5.42 -1.80 18.28
C ARG A 167 -6.15 -0.76 17.43
N VAL A 168 -5.63 -0.44 16.25
CA VAL A 168 -6.32 0.37 15.24
C VAL A 168 -7.67 -0.29 14.92
N LYS A 169 -8.75 0.49 14.96
CA LYS A 169 -10.10 0.05 14.62
C LYS A 169 -10.69 0.97 13.59
N ILE A 170 -11.35 0.40 12.58
CA ILE A 170 -12.16 1.18 11.66
C ILE A 170 -13.49 1.48 12.36
N VAL A 171 -13.60 2.71 12.85
CA VAL A 171 -14.73 3.18 13.64
C VAL A 171 -15.95 3.45 12.77
N SER A 172 -15.79 3.86 11.52
CA SER A 172 -16.96 4.04 10.65
C SER A 172 -16.60 4.00 9.17
N PHE A 173 -17.52 3.50 8.36
CA PHE A 173 -17.59 3.84 6.93
C PHE A 173 -18.70 4.87 6.71
N THR A 174 -18.35 5.96 6.04
CA THR A 174 -19.26 7.03 5.66
C THR A 174 -19.94 6.71 4.34
N TRP A 175 -21.16 7.20 4.14
CA TRP A 175 -21.93 6.99 2.91
C TRP A 175 -21.28 7.60 1.65
N PHE A 176 -20.33 8.52 1.82
CA PHE A 176 -19.57 9.15 0.74
C PHE A 176 -18.17 8.52 0.53
N GLY A 177 -17.93 7.32 1.08
CA GLY A 177 -16.75 6.50 0.73
C GLY A 177 -15.47 6.79 1.54
N SER A 178 -15.54 7.61 2.59
CA SER A 178 -14.46 7.75 3.57
C SER A 178 -14.63 6.78 4.74
N TYR A 179 -13.55 6.49 5.46
CA TYR A 179 -13.60 5.72 6.70
C TYR A 179 -12.83 6.43 7.82
N VAL A 180 -13.23 6.17 9.06
CA VAL A 180 -12.57 6.71 10.26
C VAL A 180 -11.85 5.57 10.96
N GLU A 181 -10.58 5.78 11.30
CA GLU A 181 -9.81 4.88 12.15
C GLU A 181 -9.55 5.53 13.51
N ALA A 182 -9.63 4.73 14.58
CA ALA A 182 -9.25 5.18 15.91
C ALA A 182 -8.27 4.20 16.56
N VAL A 183 -7.36 4.78 17.34
CA VAL A 183 -6.41 4.10 18.21
C VAL A 183 -6.37 4.89 19.52
N GLY A 184 -6.25 4.18 20.65
CA GLY A 184 -6.28 4.77 21.98
C GLY A 184 -5.16 4.21 22.87
N GLY A 185 -4.86 4.92 23.96
CA GLY A 185 -3.80 4.53 24.90
C GLY A 185 -2.37 4.73 24.39
N PHE A 186 -2.20 5.42 23.25
CA PHE A 186 -0.89 5.75 22.69
C PHE A 186 -0.38 7.09 23.25
N ASN A 187 0.82 7.09 23.84
CA ASN A 187 1.49 8.29 24.33
C ASN A 187 2.29 8.95 23.19
N PHE A 188 1.66 9.86 22.45
CA PHE A 188 2.29 10.56 21.31
C PHE A 188 3.31 11.64 21.72
N ILE A 189 3.33 12.06 22.98
CA ILE A 189 4.19 13.15 23.47
C ILE A 189 5.43 12.65 24.22
N PHE A 190 5.62 11.32 24.30
CA PHE A 190 6.74 10.67 25.01
C PHE A 190 6.96 11.18 26.45
N ALA A 191 5.92 11.75 27.06
CA ALA A 191 6.01 12.31 28.40
C ALA A 191 5.83 11.19 29.44
N PRO A 192 6.61 11.16 30.53
CA PRO A 192 6.33 10.25 31.63
C PRO A 192 4.97 10.57 32.26
N SER A 193 4.08 9.58 32.34
CA SER A 193 2.84 9.69 33.14
C SER A 193 3.25 9.75 34.62
N PRO A 194 2.87 10.79 35.42
CA PRO A 194 1.57 11.46 35.45
C PRO A 194 1.62 13.02 35.55
N ASN A 195 2.47 13.74 34.80
CA ASN A 195 2.58 15.21 34.92
C ASN A 195 1.85 16.02 33.82
N TYR A 196 0.92 15.43 33.06
CA TYR A 196 0.20 16.16 32.02
C TYR A 196 -1.22 16.53 32.47
N GLU A 197 -1.37 17.72 33.05
CA GLU A 197 -2.67 18.28 33.50
C GLU A 197 -3.48 18.97 32.37
N GLY A 198 -3.33 18.53 31.12
CA GLY A 198 -4.10 19.08 30.01
C GLY A 198 -3.83 20.57 29.72
N PHE A 199 -4.35 21.04 28.59
CA PHE A 199 -4.36 22.46 28.27
C PHE A 199 -5.59 23.09 28.94
N SER A 200 -5.38 23.78 30.06
CA SER A 200 -6.37 24.70 30.63
C SER A 200 -6.17 26.08 29.97
N PRO A 201 -7.06 26.53 29.05
CA PRO A 201 -7.11 27.93 28.71
C PRO A 201 -7.75 28.63 29.91
N PHE A 202 -6.93 29.11 30.85
CA PHE A 202 -7.39 30.08 31.83
C PHE A 202 -7.78 31.36 31.06
N LEU A 203 -9.08 31.49 30.76
CA LEU A 203 -9.70 32.76 30.43
C LEU A 203 -9.77 33.57 31.71
N THR A 204 -8.76 34.41 31.96
CA THR A 204 -8.84 35.45 32.99
C THR A 204 -9.65 36.62 32.42
N SER A 205 -10.86 36.80 32.95
CA SER A 205 -11.57 38.09 32.96
C SER A 205 -11.07 38.93 34.13
#